data_AF-A0A2Z3R1D0-F1
#
_entry.id   AF-A0A2Z3R1D0-F1
#
_cell.length_a   1.000
_cell.length_b   1.000
_cell.length_c   1.000
_cell.angle_alpha   90.00
_cell.angle_beta   90.00
_cell.angle_gamma   90.00
#
_symmetry.space_group_name_H-M   'P 1'
#
loop_
_entity.id
_entity.type
_entity.pdbx_description
1 polymer ?
#
loop_
_entity_poly.entity_id
_entity_poly.type
_entity_poly.pdbx_seq_one_letter_code
_entity_poly.pdbx_strand_id
1 'polypeptide(L)'
;MSDLRFCGHTLEPAELALIVELATRYGRLSRHELAQTVCELLGWQRPNGQPKTIECRALLERMQEAGLIGLPALKSGRPRGAGSSVPVSPDPESAPLDAPLATLQPIRLQRVATPGERTLWRTLIERHHYLGHRVPFGAHLRYLIQTTSPHPRVLGCLQFSSPAWRLKGRDQWIGWDDATRAQHLQSVICNSRFLILPHVRVPNLASHVLALALRTVTTDWTAAYGIRPLLAETLVDPARFTGHCYRVANWIDVGLTTGRGREDRQHTRHGVSPKRIWLYPLAPNARQRLTQTL
;
A
#
# COMPACT_ATOMS: atom_id res chain seq x y z
N MET A 1 31.72 -6.85 -13.45
CA MET A 1 30.51 -7.67 -13.20
C MET A 1 29.53 -6.79 -12.45
N SER A 2 28.35 -6.56 -13.02
CA SER A 2 27.30 -5.76 -12.39
C SER A 2 26.89 -6.40 -11.05
N ASP A 3 26.87 -5.63 -9.96
CA ASP A 3 26.42 -6.08 -8.63
C ASP A 3 24.91 -6.39 -8.68
N LEU A 4 24.58 -7.62 -9.09
CA LEU A 4 23.21 -8.09 -9.20
C LEU A 4 22.66 -8.39 -7.81
N ARG A 5 21.63 -7.63 -7.44
CA ARG A 5 20.98 -7.74 -6.14
C ARG A 5 19.54 -8.19 -6.25
N PHE A 6 19.12 -9.07 -5.35
CA PHE A 6 17.74 -9.48 -5.15
C PHE A 6 17.24 -8.98 -3.79
N CYS A 7 16.19 -8.15 -3.80
CA CYS A 7 15.64 -7.53 -2.59
C CYS A 7 16.68 -6.83 -1.66
N GLY A 8 17.79 -6.34 -2.22
CA GLY A 8 18.86 -5.68 -1.47
C GLY A 8 20.03 -6.60 -1.07
N HIS A 9 19.90 -7.91 -1.26
CA HIS A 9 20.98 -8.87 -1.05
C HIS A 9 21.76 -9.09 -2.34
N THR A 10 23.08 -9.13 -2.27
CA THR A 10 23.92 -9.54 -3.40
C THR A 10 23.70 -11.03 -3.64
N LEU A 11 23.59 -11.42 -4.91
CA LEU A 11 23.43 -12.83 -5.26
C LEU A 11 24.74 -13.58 -5.02
N GLU A 12 24.62 -14.72 -4.33
CA GLU A 12 25.74 -15.64 -4.18
C GLU A 12 26.07 -16.30 -5.55
N PRO A 13 27.34 -16.70 -5.80
CA PRO A 13 27.73 -17.35 -7.05
C PRO A 13 26.90 -18.59 -7.39
N ALA A 14 26.51 -19.37 -6.37
CA ALA A 14 25.68 -20.56 -6.54
C ALA A 14 24.23 -20.21 -6.96
N GLU A 15 23.66 -19.14 -6.39
CA GLU A 15 22.32 -18.67 -6.78
C GLU A 15 22.33 -18.18 -8.23
N LEU A 16 23.35 -17.41 -8.60
CA LEU A 16 23.52 -16.92 -9.97
C LEU A 16 23.65 -18.08 -10.96
N ALA A 17 24.49 -19.07 -10.67
CA ALA A 17 24.67 -20.25 -11.50
C ALA A 17 23.35 -21.03 -11.68
N LEU A 18 22.59 -21.23 -10.60
CA LEU A 18 21.29 -21.88 -10.65
C LEU A 18 20.31 -21.12 -11.54
N ILE A 19 20.23 -19.78 -11.42
CA ILE A 19 19.33 -18.98 -12.26
C ILE A 19 19.69 -19.12 -13.74
N VAL A 20 20.98 -19.10 -14.08
CA VAL A 20 21.46 -19.29 -15.46
C VAL A 20 21.11 -20.68 -15.99
N GLU A 21 21.30 -21.73 -15.17
CA GLU A 21 20.90 -23.10 -15.51
C GLU A 21 19.40 -23.18 -15.79
N LEU A 22 18.57 -22.64 -14.89
CA LEU A 22 17.11 -22.67 -15.03
C LEU A 22 16.63 -21.92 -16.28
N ALA A 23 17.20 -20.74 -16.56
CA ALA A 23 16.85 -19.98 -17.76
C ALA A 23 17.24 -20.73 -19.05
N THR A 24 18.36 -21.46 -19.03
CA THR A 24 18.83 -22.25 -20.18
C THR A 24 17.97 -23.50 -20.38
N ARG A 25 17.74 -24.26 -19.31
CA ARG A 25 17.00 -25.53 -19.32
C ARG A 25 15.50 -25.34 -19.55
N TYR A 26 14.94 -24.27 -19.02
CA TYR A 26 13.50 -23.98 -19.05
C TYR A 26 13.17 -22.69 -19.82
N GLY A 27 13.98 -22.31 -20.82
CA GLY A 27 13.81 -21.06 -21.59
C GLY A 27 12.50 -20.94 -22.38
N ARG A 28 11.67 -21.98 -22.42
CA ARG A 28 10.31 -21.97 -23.00
C ARG A 28 9.21 -21.58 -22.01
N LEU A 29 9.48 -21.64 -20.70
CA LEU A 29 8.53 -21.19 -19.68
C LEU A 29 8.28 -19.71 -19.83
N SER A 30 7.06 -19.27 -19.50
CA SER A 30 6.81 -17.83 -19.39
C SER A 30 7.74 -17.21 -18.34
N ARG A 31 8.04 -15.92 -18.50
CA ARG A 31 8.86 -15.17 -17.50
C ARG A 31 8.25 -15.23 -16.09
N HIS A 32 6.94 -15.45 -15.98
CA HIS A 32 6.26 -15.59 -14.69
C HIS A 32 6.55 -16.96 -14.07
N GLU A 33 6.37 -18.04 -14.82
CA GLU A 33 6.63 -19.40 -14.37
C GLU A 33 8.11 -19.59 -14.00
N LEU A 34 9.03 -19.13 -14.86
CA LEU A 34 10.46 -19.18 -14.55
C LEU A 34 10.80 -18.45 -13.25
N ALA A 35 10.20 -17.28 -13.02
CA ALA A 35 10.38 -16.54 -11.77
C ALA A 35 9.77 -17.26 -10.55
N GLN A 36 8.66 -18.00 -10.71
CA GLN A 36 8.13 -18.84 -9.64
C GLN A 36 9.08 -20.00 -9.32
N THR A 37 9.55 -20.72 -10.33
CA THR A 37 10.51 -21.83 -10.17
C THR A 37 11.79 -21.38 -9.47
N VAL A 38 12.36 -20.24 -9.89
CA VAL A 38 13.53 -19.65 -9.23
C VAL A 38 13.22 -19.32 -7.77
N CYS A 39 12.07 -18.69 -7.49
CA CYS A 39 11.70 -18.35 -6.12
C CYS A 39 11.51 -19.59 -5.23
N GLU A 40 10.93 -20.66 -5.78
CA GLU A 40 10.70 -21.92 -5.06
C GLU A 40 12.03 -22.59 -4.71
N LEU A 41 12.92 -22.76 -5.69
CA LEU A 41 14.20 -23.45 -5.49
C LEU A 41 15.17 -22.69 -4.57
N LEU A 42 15.14 -21.36 -4.60
CA LEU A 42 15.98 -20.51 -3.74
C LEU A 42 15.31 -20.13 -2.41
N GLY A 43 14.09 -20.63 -2.15
CA GLY A 43 13.35 -20.29 -0.93
C GLY A 43 13.00 -18.79 -0.82
N TRP A 44 12.95 -18.06 -1.94
CA TRP A 44 12.62 -16.64 -1.99
C TRP A 44 11.11 -16.41 -1.84
N GLN A 45 10.64 -16.61 -0.62
CA GLN A 45 9.24 -16.54 -0.24
C GLN A 45 8.93 -15.29 0.58
N ARG A 46 7.67 -14.89 0.57
CA ARG A 46 7.10 -13.88 1.45
C ARG A 46 6.70 -14.54 2.79
N PRO A 47 6.46 -13.77 3.85
CA PRO A 47 6.00 -14.33 5.13
C PRO A 47 4.67 -15.10 5.06
N ASN A 48 3.85 -14.88 4.04
CA ASN A 48 2.65 -15.67 3.75
C ASN A 48 2.90 -16.91 2.87
N GLY A 49 4.16 -17.31 2.67
CA GLY A 49 4.57 -18.45 1.85
C GLY A 49 4.54 -18.21 0.33
N GLN A 50 3.99 -17.09 -0.14
CA GLN A 50 3.91 -16.81 -1.58
C GLN A 50 5.28 -16.43 -2.16
N PRO A 51 5.61 -16.84 -3.40
CA PRO A 51 6.88 -16.51 -4.01
C PRO A 51 7.03 -14.99 -4.28
N LYS A 52 8.28 -14.50 -4.24
CA LYS A 52 8.65 -13.12 -4.63
C LYS A 52 8.75 -12.96 -6.17
N THR A 53 7.76 -13.48 -6.89
CA THR A 53 7.78 -13.63 -8.36
C THR A 53 7.97 -12.32 -9.10
N ILE A 54 7.38 -11.22 -8.63
CA ILE A 54 7.49 -9.91 -9.30
C ILE A 54 8.91 -9.36 -9.18
N GLU A 55 9.48 -9.42 -7.97
CA GLU A 55 10.85 -9.00 -7.69
C GLU A 55 11.85 -9.89 -8.45
N CYS A 56 11.59 -11.21 -8.49
CA CYS A 56 12.42 -12.16 -9.21
C CYS A 56 12.35 -11.92 -10.72
N ARG A 57 11.17 -11.65 -11.27
CA ARG A 57 11.03 -11.30 -12.69
C ARG A 57 11.82 -10.03 -13.03
N ALA A 58 11.80 -9.02 -12.17
CA ALA A 58 12.61 -7.81 -12.38
C ALA A 58 14.12 -8.09 -12.29
N LEU A 59 14.55 -9.07 -11.49
CA LEU A 59 15.92 -9.57 -11.51
C LEU A 59 16.25 -10.26 -12.83
N LEU A 60 15.41 -11.20 -13.29
CA LEU A 60 15.59 -11.89 -14.57
C LEU A 60 15.68 -10.91 -15.74
N GLU A 61 14.81 -9.89 -15.77
CA GLU A 61 14.84 -8.84 -16.80
C GLU A 61 16.19 -8.09 -16.81
N ARG A 62 16.73 -7.72 -15.63
CA ARG A 62 18.07 -7.11 -15.52
C ARG A 62 19.20 -8.06 -15.93
N MET A 63 19.09 -9.35 -15.61
CA MET A 63 20.07 -10.35 -16.02
C MET A 63 20.09 -10.55 -17.53
N GLN A 64 18.93 -10.50 -18.19
CA GLN A 64 18.84 -10.51 -19.64
C GLN A 64 19.44 -9.25 -20.25
N GLU A 65 19.15 -8.07 -19.70
CA GLU A 65 19.76 -6.79 -20.12
C GLU A 65 21.29 -6.81 -19.98
N ALA A 66 21.82 -7.51 -18.97
CA ALA A 66 23.25 -7.73 -18.78
C ALA A 66 23.84 -8.85 -19.66
N GLY A 67 23.04 -9.50 -20.51
CA GLY A 67 23.48 -10.57 -21.41
C GLY A 67 23.79 -11.91 -20.74
N LEU A 68 23.38 -12.11 -19.48
CA LEU A 68 23.70 -13.32 -18.71
C LEU A 68 22.73 -14.49 -18.99
N ILE A 69 21.51 -14.18 -19.40
CA ILE A 69 20.46 -15.18 -19.70
C ILE A 69 19.63 -14.75 -20.90
N GLY A 70 19.01 -15.71 -21.59
CA GLY A 70 17.96 -15.46 -22.58
C GLY A 70 16.57 -15.70 -21.98
N LEU A 71 15.64 -14.76 -22.15
CA LEU A 71 14.23 -14.94 -21.77
C LEU A 71 13.33 -14.92 -23.00
N PRO A 72 12.16 -15.59 -22.95
CA PRO A 72 11.20 -15.51 -24.05
C PRO A 72 10.75 -14.08 -24.31
N ALA A 73 10.43 -13.79 -25.57
CA ALA A 73 9.92 -12.50 -26.00
C ALA A 73 8.61 -12.14 -25.26
N LEU A 74 8.44 -10.85 -24.97
CA LEU A 74 7.20 -10.35 -24.36
C LEU A 74 6.07 -10.38 -25.38
N LYS A 75 4.91 -10.90 -24.99
CA LYS A 75 3.67 -10.73 -25.76
C LYS A 75 3.29 -9.25 -25.79
N SER A 76 2.80 -8.76 -26.93
CA SER A 76 2.28 -7.40 -27.06
C SER A 76 1.16 -7.18 -26.04
N GLY A 77 1.31 -6.15 -25.21
CA GLY A 77 0.36 -5.81 -24.16
C GLY A 77 0.01 -4.33 -24.21
N ARG A 78 -0.85 -3.90 -23.28
CA ARG A 78 -1.18 -2.48 -23.12
C ARG A 78 0.12 -1.68 -22.87
N PRO A 79 0.32 -0.51 -23.50
CA PRO A 79 1.53 0.28 -23.32
C PRO A 79 1.84 0.55 -21.84
N ARG A 80 3.13 0.54 -21.47
CA ARG A 80 3.56 1.00 -20.14
C ARG A 80 3.05 2.44 -19.94
N GLY A 81 2.30 2.67 -18.87
CA GLY A 81 1.73 3.99 -18.56
C GLY A 81 0.31 4.23 -19.06
N ALA A 82 -0.33 3.25 -19.73
CA ALA A 82 -1.74 3.36 -20.07
C ALA A 82 -2.61 3.54 -18.82
N GLY A 83 -3.14 4.75 -18.63
CA GLY A 83 -4.08 5.06 -17.56
C GLY A 83 -5.30 4.17 -17.65
N SER A 84 -5.69 3.56 -16.53
CA SER A 84 -6.93 2.80 -16.51
C SER A 84 -8.08 3.79 -16.40
N SER A 85 -8.75 4.09 -17.52
CA SER A 85 -9.93 4.96 -17.49
C SER A 85 -11.01 4.29 -16.64
N VAL A 86 -11.65 5.09 -15.81
CA VAL A 86 -12.82 4.67 -15.03
C VAL A 86 -14.02 5.34 -15.71
N PRO A 87 -15.05 4.58 -16.13
CA PRO A 87 -16.27 5.18 -16.65
C PRO A 87 -16.90 6.06 -15.57
N VAL A 88 -17.13 7.33 -15.90
CA VAL A 88 -17.86 8.25 -15.02
C VAL A 88 -19.35 8.06 -15.29
N SER A 89 -20.01 7.23 -14.51
CA SER A 89 -21.47 7.16 -14.49
C SER A 89 -22.06 8.34 -13.69
N PRO A 90 -23.29 8.80 -14.00
CA PRO A 90 -23.99 9.80 -13.20
C PRO A 90 -24.13 9.33 -11.73
N ASP A 91 -24.10 10.27 -10.78
CA ASP A 91 -24.17 9.98 -9.33
C ASP A 91 -25.59 9.56 -8.96
N PRO A 92 -25.85 8.29 -8.60
CA PRO A 92 -27.21 7.89 -8.23
C PRO A 92 -27.60 8.41 -6.85
N GLU A 93 -26.65 8.78 -5.98
CA GLU A 93 -26.93 9.19 -4.60
C GLU A 93 -26.38 10.58 -4.28
N SER A 94 -27.11 11.60 -4.75
CA SER A 94 -26.81 13.01 -4.43
C SER A 94 -27.53 13.51 -3.18
N ALA A 95 -28.48 12.75 -2.63
CA ALA A 95 -29.26 13.17 -1.48
C ALA A 95 -28.38 13.19 -0.21
N PRO A 96 -28.34 14.32 0.53
CA PRO A 96 -27.53 14.42 1.74
C PRO A 96 -27.99 13.38 2.77
N LEU A 97 -27.04 12.65 3.33
CA LEU A 97 -27.26 11.80 4.50
C LEU A 97 -26.89 12.60 5.74
N ASP A 98 -27.89 13.24 6.32
CA ASP A 98 -27.79 13.95 7.60
C ASP A 98 -28.51 13.13 8.66
N ALA A 99 -27.74 12.43 9.49
CA ALA A 99 -28.27 11.53 10.50
C ALA A 99 -27.28 11.36 11.66
N PRO A 100 -27.75 11.10 12.88
CA PRO A 100 -26.88 10.71 13.99
C PRO A 100 -26.16 9.39 13.66
N LEU A 101 -24.88 9.28 14.01
CA LEU A 101 -24.09 8.05 13.77
C LEU A 101 -24.77 6.79 14.33
N ALA A 102 -25.48 6.91 15.47
CA ALA A 102 -26.16 5.81 16.12
C ALA A 102 -27.24 5.14 15.24
N THR A 103 -27.89 5.89 14.34
CA THR A 103 -28.96 5.34 13.47
C THR A 103 -28.39 4.58 12.27
N LEU A 104 -27.10 4.74 11.98
CA LEU A 104 -26.41 4.07 10.88
C LEU A 104 -25.66 2.81 11.32
N GLN A 105 -25.66 2.50 12.62
CA GLN A 105 -24.97 1.34 13.17
C GLN A 105 -25.69 0.03 12.81
N PRO A 106 -24.94 -1.09 12.69
CA PRO A 106 -23.47 -1.14 12.67
C PRO A 106 -22.85 -0.62 11.36
N ILE A 107 -21.69 0.03 11.49
CA ILE A 107 -20.83 0.35 10.35
C ILE A 107 -19.89 -0.82 10.07
N ARG A 108 -19.80 -1.23 8.81
CA ARG A 108 -18.93 -2.31 8.33
C ARG A 108 -17.90 -1.81 7.34
N LEU A 109 -16.71 -2.40 7.38
CA LEU A 109 -15.69 -2.26 6.34
C LEU A 109 -15.70 -3.50 5.46
N GLN A 110 -16.18 -3.36 4.23
CA GLN A 110 -16.17 -4.44 3.25
C GLN A 110 -14.86 -4.40 2.47
N ARG A 111 -14.07 -5.46 2.58
CA ARG A 111 -12.86 -5.65 1.78
C ARG A 111 -13.23 -5.74 0.30
N VAL A 112 -12.61 -4.92 -0.53
CA VAL A 112 -12.81 -4.91 -1.98
C VAL A 112 -12.13 -6.13 -2.59
N ALA A 113 -12.91 -7.08 -3.11
CA ALA A 113 -12.42 -8.37 -3.60
C ALA A 113 -12.93 -8.72 -5.01
N THR A 114 -14.13 -8.27 -5.39
CA THR A 114 -14.74 -8.58 -6.69
C THR A 114 -14.42 -7.53 -7.76
N PRO A 115 -14.56 -7.85 -9.06
CA PRO A 115 -14.43 -6.84 -10.12
C PRO A 115 -15.39 -5.66 -9.95
N GLY A 116 -16.65 -5.91 -9.58
CA GLY A 116 -17.66 -4.87 -9.38
C GLY A 116 -17.28 -3.91 -8.25
N GLU A 117 -16.86 -4.44 -7.11
CA GLU A 117 -16.39 -3.62 -5.97
C GLU A 117 -15.14 -2.82 -6.32
N ARG A 118 -14.20 -3.40 -7.09
CA ARG A 118 -13.02 -2.68 -7.57
C ARG A 118 -13.40 -1.51 -8.46
N THR A 119 -14.34 -1.71 -9.39
CA THR A 119 -14.84 -0.65 -10.25
C THR A 119 -15.49 0.45 -9.41
N LEU A 120 -16.42 0.10 -8.52
CA LEU A 120 -17.10 1.04 -7.64
C LEU A 120 -16.12 1.87 -6.79
N TRP A 121 -15.19 1.20 -6.09
CA TRP A 121 -14.19 1.87 -5.25
C TRP A 121 -13.33 2.84 -6.05
N ARG A 122 -12.91 2.43 -7.26
CA ARG A 122 -12.12 3.29 -8.16
C ARG A 122 -12.92 4.50 -8.64
N THR A 123 -14.19 4.32 -9.00
CA THR A 123 -15.07 5.41 -9.41
C THR A 123 -15.24 6.44 -8.29
N LEU A 124 -15.53 5.97 -7.06
CA LEU A 124 -15.71 6.85 -5.91
C LEU A 124 -14.43 7.63 -5.57
N ILE A 125 -13.27 6.96 -5.59
CA ILE A 125 -11.98 7.60 -5.30
C ILE A 125 -11.57 8.57 -6.40
N GLU A 126 -11.72 8.21 -7.67
CA GLU A 126 -11.40 9.11 -8.79
C GLU A 126 -12.25 10.38 -8.72
N ARG A 127 -13.54 10.23 -8.40
CA ARG A 127 -14.50 11.33 -8.41
C ARG A 127 -14.40 12.24 -7.20
N HIS A 128 -14.23 11.70 -6.00
CA HIS A 128 -14.42 12.48 -4.75
C HIS A 128 -13.14 12.66 -3.92
N HIS A 129 -12.11 11.83 -4.11
CA HIS A 129 -10.87 12.01 -3.37
C HIS A 129 -9.95 13.00 -4.10
N TYR A 130 -9.43 14.01 -3.40
CA TYR A 130 -8.62 15.09 -4.00
C TYR A 130 -7.32 14.64 -4.72
N LEU A 131 -6.86 13.40 -4.49
CA LEU A 131 -5.71 12.78 -5.18
C LEU A 131 -6.11 11.84 -6.34
N GLY A 132 -7.42 11.65 -6.55
CA GLY A 132 -7.97 10.66 -7.47
C GLY A 132 -7.49 9.23 -7.20
N HIS A 133 -7.83 8.35 -8.14
CA HIS A 133 -7.37 6.98 -8.18
C HIS A 133 -5.95 6.92 -8.75
N ARG A 134 -5.05 6.30 -7.99
CA ARG A 134 -3.70 5.95 -8.42
C ARG A 134 -3.43 4.52 -7.97
N VAL A 135 -2.69 3.76 -8.77
CA VAL A 135 -2.26 2.41 -8.39
C VAL A 135 -1.25 2.57 -7.24
N PRO A 136 -1.55 2.07 -6.03
CA PRO A 136 -0.58 2.11 -4.94
C PRO A 136 0.59 1.19 -5.26
N PHE A 137 1.78 1.60 -4.85
CA PHE A 137 2.95 0.75 -4.92
C PHE A 137 2.98 -0.20 -3.73
N GLY A 138 3.32 -1.47 -3.98
CA GLY A 138 3.49 -2.49 -2.95
C GLY A 138 2.17 -3.08 -2.45
N ALA A 139 2.24 -3.66 -1.26
CA ALA A 139 1.09 -4.24 -0.58
C ALA A 139 0.02 -3.18 -0.35
N HIS A 140 -1.25 -3.54 -0.52
CA HIS A 140 -2.37 -2.65 -0.25
C HIS A 140 -3.70 -3.40 -0.09
N LEU A 141 -4.55 -2.87 0.78
CA LEU A 141 -5.93 -3.31 0.98
C LEU A 141 -6.87 -2.12 0.79
N ARG A 142 -8.06 -2.40 0.27
CA ARG A 142 -9.10 -1.40 -0.02
C ARG A 142 -10.41 -1.83 0.62
N TYR A 143 -11.15 -0.85 1.10
CA TYR A 143 -12.43 -1.06 1.75
C TYR A 143 -13.49 -0.08 1.26
N LEU A 144 -14.72 -0.57 1.14
CA LEU A 144 -15.92 0.24 1.15
C LEU A 144 -16.40 0.37 2.60
N ILE A 145 -16.77 1.59 3.00
CA ILE A 145 -17.41 1.86 4.29
C ILE A 145 -18.91 1.75 4.05
N GLN A 146 -19.60 0.86 4.76
CA GLN A 146 -21.02 0.57 4.51
C GLN A 146 -21.85 0.49 5.79
N THR A 147 -23.12 0.84 5.69
CA THR A 147 -24.13 0.42 6.69
C THR A 147 -24.52 -1.05 6.47
N THR A 148 -25.05 -1.71 7.50
CA THR A 148 -25.51 -3.11 7.44
C THR A 148 -27.04 -3.28 7.34
N SER A 149 -27.80 -2.19 7.29
CA SER A 149 -29.27 -2.20 7.10
C SER A 149 -29.65 -2.98 5.82
N PRO A 150 -30.87 -3.57 5.69
CA PRO A 150 -31.30 -4.42 4.57
C PRO A 150 -30.96 -3.93 3.15
N HIS A 151 -30.71 -2.63 2.99
CA HIS A 151 -30.06 -2.05 1.82
C HIS A 151 -28.74 -1.40 2.24
N PRO A 152 -27.58 -2.09 2.09
CA PRO A 152 -26.28 -1.54 2.46
C PRO A 152 -25.97 -0.28 1.68
N ARG A 153 -25.73 0.83 2.39
CA ARG A 153 -25.38 2.11 1.79
C ARG A 153 -23.89 2.36 1.89
N VAL A 154 -23.24 2.75 0.80
CA VAL A 154 -21.82 3.12 0.81
C VAL A 154 -21.67 4.54 1.36
N LEU A 155 -20.90 4.69 2.42
CA LEU A 155 -20.62 5.97 3.08
C LEU A 155 -19.27 6.56 2.68
N GLY A 156 -18.38 5.74 2.11
CA GLY A 156 -17.02 6.15 1.82
C GLY A 156 -16.07 5.01 1.45
N CYS A 157 -14.79 5.34 1.37
CA CYS A 157 -13.72 4.44 0.93
C CYS A 157 -12.46 4.59 1.80
N LEU A 158 -11.76 3.48 2.01
CA LEU A 158 -10.44 3.45 2.65
C LEU A 158 -9.43 2.69 1.77
N GLN A 159 -8.16 3.09 1.86
CA GLN A 159 -7.02 2.31 1.40
C GLN A 159 -5.92 2.33 2.46
N PHE A 160 -5.35 1.16 2.70
CA PHE A 160 -4.06 1.00 3.36
C PHE A 160 -3.06 0.48 2.34
N SER A 161 -1.83 0.97 2.37
CA SER A 161 -0.75 0.56 1.48
C SER A 161 0.58 0.45 2.21
N SER A 162 1.59 -0.11 1.55
CA SER A 162 2.97 -0.01 2.01
C SER A 162 3.36 1.45 2.30
N PRO A 163 4.21 1.68 3.31
CA PRO A 163 4.60 3.01 3.75
C PRO A 163 5.63 3.64 2.80
N ALA A 164 5.90 4.93 2.98
CA ALA A 164 7.03 5.56 2.31
C ALA A 164 8.36 4.99 2.86
N TRP A 165 9.37 4.81 1.99
CA TRP A 165 10.68 4.28 2.39
C TRP A 165 11.33 5.12 3.50
N ARG A 166 11.38 6.44 3.31
CA ARG A 166 11.86 7.39 4.30
C ARG A 166 10.75 8.38 4.62
N LEU A 167 10.58 8.67 5.91
CA LEU A 167 9.63 9.66 6.38
C LEU A 167 10.18 10.26 7.68
N LYS A 168 10.88 11.39 7.58
CA LYS A 168 11.70 11.95 8.67
C LYS A 168 10.97 11.99 10.02
N GLY A 169 9.74 12.51 10.07
CA GLY A 169 8.98 12.59 11.33
C GLY A 169 8.68 11.22 11.94
N ARG A 170 8.32 10.22 11.12
CA ARG A 170 8.17 8.83 11.57
C ARG A 170 9.49 8.26 12.06
N ASP A 171 10.54 8.39 11.25
CA ASP A 171 11.82 7.77 11.52
C ASP A 171 12.43 8.30 12.83
N GLN A 172 12.26 9.60 13.11
CA GLN A 172 12.63 10.23 14.39
C GLN A 172 11.76 9.76 15.56
N TRP A 173 10.44 9.63 15.36
CA TRP A 173 9.55 9.13 16.40
C TRP A 173 9.85 7.68 16.77
N ILE A 174 10.17 6.83 15.79
CA ILE A 174 10.60 5.45 16.04
C ILE A 174 11.99 5.45 16.68
N GLY A 175 12.93 6.23 16.15
CA GLY A 175 14.33 6.25 16.59
C GLY A 175 15.18 5.13 16.01
N TRP A 176 14.78 4.57 14.87
CA TRP A 176 15.55 3.55 14.15
C TRP A 176 16.59 4.15 13.19
N ASP A 177 17.64 3.40 12.88
CA ASP A 177 18.60 3.76 11.84
C ASP A 177 18.17 3.23 10.46
N ASP A 178 19.02 3.42 9.44
CA ASP A 178 18.73 2.97 8.07
C ASP A 178 18.68 1.43 7.93
N ALA A 179 19.47 0.69 8.70
CA ALA A 179 19.53 -0.77 8.67
C ALA A 179 18.30 -1.38 9.36
N THR A 180 18.01 -0.92 10.59
CA THR A 180 16.80 -1.30 11.34
C THR A 180 15.54 -0.93 10.56
N ARG A 181 15.48 0.26 9.93
CA ARG A 181 14.34 0.60 9.06
C ARG A 181 14.18 -0.40 7.93
N ALA A 182 15.25 -0.76 7.23
CA ALA A 182 15.16 -1.72 6.12
C ALA A 182 14.55 -3.05 6.56
N GLN A 183 14.85 -3.50 7.78
CA GLN A 183 14.32 -4.74 8.37
C GLN A 183 12.86 -4.60 8.81
N HIS A 184 12.49 -3.50 9.48
CA HIS A 184 11.20 -3.38 10.16
C HIS A 184 10.13 -2.57 9.40
N LEU A 185 10.47 -1.93 8.28
CA LEU A 185 9.54 -1.06 7.55
C LEU A 185 8.26 -1.79 7.11
N GLN A 186 8.33 -3.10 6.84
CA GLN A 186 7.16 -3.90 6.44
C GLN A 186 6.11 -4.04 7.55
N SER A 187 6.47 -3.74 8.80
CA SER A 187 5.53 -3.66 9.93
C SER A 187 4.81 -2.31 10.02
N VAL A 188 5.09 -1.36 9.14
CA VAL A 188 4.37 -0.08 9.06
C VAL A 188 3.40 -0.11 7.88
N ILE A 189 2.20 0.42 8.06
CA ILE A 189 1.20 0.58 6.99
C ILE A 189 0.77 2.04 6.85
N CYS A 190 0.44 2.48 5.65
CA CYS A 190 0.01 3.85 5.38
C CYS A 190 -1.49 3.88 5.01
N ASN A 191 -2.31 4.61 5.76
CA ASN A 191 -3.65 4.96 5.34
C ASN A 191 -3.59 6.00 4.21
N SER A 192 -3.42 5.51 2.98
CA SER A 192 -3.10 6.31 1.80
C SER A 192 -4.31 6.89 1.08
N ARG A 193 -5.52 6.39 1.37
CA ARG A 193 -6.79 7.02 0.97
C ARG A 193 -7.78 6.91 2.12
N PHE A 194 -8.40 8.04 2.46
CA PHE A 194 -9.55 8.08 3.34
C PHE A 194 -10.57 9.06 2.77
N LEU A 195 -11.75 8.55 2.47
CA LEU A 195 -12.84 9.28 1.85
C LEU A 195 -14.13 8.98 2.61
N ILE A 196 -14.77 10.02 3.12
CA ILE A 196 -16.20 10.02 3.41
C ILE A 196 -16.87 10.76 2.25
N LEU A 197 -17.96 10.21 1.70
CA LEU A 197 -18.58 10.80 0.51
C LEU A 197 -19.13 12.21 0.81
N PRO A 198 -19.07 13.15 -0.14
CA PRO A 198 -19.43 14.55 0.13
C PRO A 198 -20.87 14.77 0.61
N HIS A 199 -21.80 13.90 0.21
CA HIS A 199 -23.19 13.95 0.64
C HIS A 199 -23.41 13.34 2.04
N VAL A 200 -22.41 12.65 2.63
CA VAL A 200 -22.50 12.05 3.96
C VAL A 200 -22.08 13.07 5.02
N ARG A 201 -23.08 13.60 5.75
CA ARG A 201 -22.92 14.63 6.79
C ARG A 201 -23.28 14.04 8.14
N VAL A 202 -22.47 13.08 8.59
CA VAL A 202 -22.69 12.35 9.84
C VAL A 202 -21.62 12.75 10.85
N PRO A 203 -21.97 13.49 11.91
CA PRO A 203 -21.04 13.83 12.97
C PRO A 203 -20.35 12.58 13.54
N ASN A 204 -19.05 12.69 13.83
CA ASN A 204 -18.22 11.63 14.42
C ASN A 204 -18.03 10.35 13.57
N LEU A 205 -18.59 10.27 12.35
CA LEU A 205 -18.42 9.11 11.48
C LEU A 205 -16.95 8.87 11.13
N ALA A 206 -16.21 9.92 10.78
CA ALA A 206 -14.83 9.77 10.32
C ALA A 206 -13.92 9.16 11.38
N SER A 207 -14.00 9.63 12.63
CA SER A 207 -13.19 9.11 13.74
C SER A 207 -13.62 7.71 14.15
N HIS A 208 -14.93 7.43 14.17
CA HIS A 208 -15.46 6.08 14.38
C HIS A 208 -14.93 5.08 13.35
N VAL A 209 -14.98 5.45 12.06
CA VAL A 209 -14.46 4.63 10.95
C VAL A 209 -12.95 4.42 11.08
N LEU A 210 -12.17 5.45 11.43
CA LEU A 210 -10.72 5.30 11.62
C LEU A 210 -10.41 4.27 12.73
N ALA A 211 -11.11 4.34 13.86
CA ALA A 211 -10.92 3.38 14.96
C ALA A 211 -11.29 1.96 14.54
N LEU A 212 -12.39 1.78 13.80
CA LEU A 212 -12.78 0.49 13.22
C LEU A 212 -11.72 -0.03 12.24
N ALA A 213 -11.26 0.85 11.34
CA ALA A 213 -10.31 0.53 10.28
C ALA A 213 -8.98 0.01 10.81
N LEU A 214 -8.44 0.61 11.88
CA LEU A 214 -7.17 0.20 12.47
C LEU A 214 -7.23 -1.25 13.00
N ARG A 215 -8.36 -1.66 13.59
CA ARG A 215 -8.56 -3.05 14.04
C ARG A 215 -8.74 -4.00 12.86
N THR A 216 -9.63 -3.66 11.93
CA THR A 216 -9.92 -4.50 10.76
C THR A 216 -8.69 -4.72 9.90
N VAL A 217 -7.95 -3.65 9.57
CA VAL A 217 -6.77 -3.75 8.71
C VAL A 217 -5.65 -4.53 9.38
N THR A 218 -5.49 -4.46 10.70
CA THR A 218 -4.45 -5.24 11.39
C THR A 218 -4.67 -6.74 11.18
N THR A 219 -5.91 -7.21 11.31
CA THR A 219 -6.27 -8.61 11.07
C THR A 219 -6.12 -8.96 9.59
N ASP A 220 -6.72 -8.18 8.70
CA ASP A 220 -6.72 -8.49 7.27
C ASP A 220 -5.33 -8.44 6.63
N TRP A 221 -4.49 -7.51 7.08
CA TRP A 221 -3.12 -7.35 6.59
C TRP A 221 -2.26 -8.53 7.04
N THR A 222 -2.43 -8.99 8.28
CA THR A 222 -1.76 -10.20 8.79
C THR A 222 -2.17 -11.41 7.96
N ALA A 223 -3.48 -11.59 7.72
CA ALA A 223 -3.98 -12.70 6.91
C ALA A 223 -3.51 -12.62 5.45
N ALA A 224 -3.46 -11.42 4.85
CA ALA A 224 -3.09 -11.25 3.46
C ALA A 224 -1.58 -11.38 3.21
N TYR A 225 -0.75 -10.86 4.12
CA TYR A 225 0.69 -10.67 3.89
C TYR A 225 1.59 -11.41 4.86
N GLY A 226 1.04 -12.10 5.87
CA GLY A 226 1.79 -12.84 6.88
C GLY A 226 2.57 -11.95 7.85
N ILE A 227 2.34 -10.64 7.82
CA ILE A 227 3.03 -9.66 8.67
C ILE A 227 1.98 -8.90 9.45
N ARG A 228 2.10 -8.91 10.78
CA ARG A 228 1.24 -8.10 11.64
C ARG A 228 1.76 -6.65 11.69
N PRO A 229 0.97 -5.65 11.27
CA PRO A 229 1.35 -4.25 11.39
C PRO A 229 1.54 -3.84 12.87
N LEU A 230 2.54 -2.99 13.12
CA LEU A 230 2.85 -2.41 14.42
C LEU A 230 2.57 -0.90 14.47
N LEU A 231 2.55 -0.24 13.31
CA LEU A 231 2.33 1.20 13.21
C LEU A 231 1.52 1.51 11.96
N ALA A 232 0.51 2.38 12.09
CA ALA A 232 -0.14 3.03 10.96
C ALA A 232 0.38 4.47 10.81
N GLU A 233 0.57 4.93 9.57
CA GLU A 233 0.88 6.32 9.23
C GLU A 233 -0.19 6.89 8.28
N THR A 234 -0.38 8.20 8.27
CA THR A 234 -1.08 8.89 7.19
C THR A 234 -0.46 10.26 6.92
N LEU A 235 -0.75 10.80 5.74
CA LEU A 235 -0.25 12.10 5.28
C LEU A 235 -1.44 12.99 4.90
N VAL A 236 -1.68 14.02 5.71
CA VAL A 236 -2.77 14.97 5.53
C VAL A 236 -2.23 16.26 4.91
N ASP A 237 -2.85 16.75 3.84
CA ASP A 237 -2.52 18.06 3.27
C ASP A 237 -3.15 19.18 4.13
N PRO A 238 -2.35 19.94 4.91
CA PRO A 238 -2.88 20.96 5.81
C PRO A 238 -3.51 22.14 5.07
N ALA A 239 -3.23 22.33 3.77
CA ALA A 239 -3.88 23.35 2.96
C ALA A 239 -5.32 22.98 2.59
N ARG A 240 -5.71 21.71 2.75
CA ARG A 240 -7.03 21.20 2.39
C ARG A 240 -7.83 20.70 3.59
N PHE A 241 -7.15 20.13 4.58
CA PHE A 241 -7.80 19.47 5.71
C PHE A 241 -7.09 19.79 7.02
N THR A 242 -7.86 20.00 8.09
CA THR A 242 -7.32 20.25 9.43
C THR A 242 -6.71 19.01 10.08
N GLY A 243 -7.08 17.80 9.61
CA GLY A 243 -6.69 16.54 10.24
C GLY A 243 -7.42 16.26 11.56
N HIS A 244 -8.50 17.00 11.88
CA HIS A 244 -9.24 16.87 13.14
C HIS A 244 -9.66 15.44 13.45
N CYS A 245 -10.15 14.69 12.46
CA CYS A 245 -10.57 13.29 12.63
C CYS A 245 -9.44 12.36 13.12
N TYR A 246 -8.20 12.60 12.71
CA TYR A 246 -7.04 11.84 13.17
C TYR A 246 -6.68 12.20 14.61
N ARG A 247 -6.73 13.50 14.96
CA ARG A 247 -6.48 13.96 16.34
C ARG A 247 -7.47 13.35 17.32
N VAL A 248 -8.78 13.42 17.04
CA VAL A 248 -9.80 12.85 17.93
C VAL A 248 -9.77 11.32 17.96
N ALA A 249 -9.20 10.68 16.94
CA ALA A 249 -8.94 9.24 16.91
C ALA A 249 -7.60 8.86 17.57
N ASN A 250 -6.99 9.76 18.35
CA ASN A 250 -5.74 9.57 19.11
C ASN A 250 -4.50 9.26 18.25
N TRP A 251 -4.44 9.78 17.02
CA TRP A 251 -3.21 9.75 16.23
C TRP A 251 -2.23 10.82 16.71
N ILE A 252 -0.95 10.49 16.62
CA ILE A 252 0.19 11.31 17.06
C ILE A 252 0.66 12.17 15.88
N ASP A 253 0.62 13.49 16.00
CA ASP A 253 1.23 14.43 15.05
C ASP A 253 2.76 14.41 15.23
N VAL A 254 3.50 14.07 14.18
CA VAL A 254 4.99 14.05 14.18
C VAL A 254 5.58 15.05 13.20
N GLY A 255 4.82 16.11 12.89
CA GLY A 255 5.26 17.25 12.10
C GLY A 255 4.95 17.12 10.61
N LEU A 256 5.66 17.91 9.81
CA LEU A 256 5.43 18.02 8.37
C LEU A 256 6.43 17.19 7.56
N THR A 257 6.00 16.69 6.40
CA THR A 257 6.91 16.22 5.36
C THR A 257 7.72 17.39 4.82
N THR A 258 8.86 17.07 4.20
CA THR A 258 9.76 18.09 3.61
C THR A 258 9.32 18.54 2.20
N GLY A 259 8.08 18.23 1.78
CA GLY A 259 7.59 18.56 0.44
C GLY A 259 8.24 17.78 -0.71
N ARG A 260 8.89 16.65 -0.40
CA ARG A 260 9.57 15.81 -1.39
C ARG A 260 8.72 14.60 -1.76
N GLY A 261 8.57 14.38 -3.06
CA GLY A 261 7.86 13.25 -3.61
C GLY A 261 8.67 11.95 -3.51
N ARG A 262 7.99 10.82 -3.69
CA ARG A 262 8.61 9.47 -3.69
C ARG A 262 9.67 9.27 -4.78
N GLU A 263 9.55 10.00 -5.89
CA GLU A 263 10.41 9.92 -7.08
C GLU A 263 11.44 11.06 -7.15
N ASP A 264 11.64 11.82 -6.07
CA ASP A 264 12.63 12.91 -6.04
C ASP A 264 14.06 12.36 -5.93
N ARG A 265 14.56 11.84 -7.06
CA ARG A 265 15.95 11.38 -7.23
C ARG A 265 16.93 12.53 -7.41
N GLN A 266 16.44 13.73 -7.72
CA GLN A 266 17.26 14.91 -8.08
C GLN A 266 17.33 15.97 -6.98
N HIS A 267 16.73 15.71 -5.80
CA HIS A 267 16.62 16.66 -4.69
C HIS A 267 15.91 17.97 -5.07
N THR A 268 15.05 17.92 -6.08
CA THR A 268 14.34 19.08 -6.61
C THR A 268 12.97 19.13 -5.97
N ARG A 269 12.63 20.24 -5.29
CA ARG A 269 11.30 20.46 -4.70
C ARG A 269 10.24 20.50 -5.79
N HIS A 270 9.70 19.35 -6.17
CA HIS A 270 8.62 19.26 -7.16
C HIS A 270 7.27 19.70 -6.58
N GLY A 271 7.15 20.94 -6.11
CA GLY A 271 5.87 21.62 -5.85
C GLY A 271 4.87 20.90 -4.93
N VAL A 272 5.27 19.86 -4.17
CA VAL A 272 4.34 19.11 -3.31
C VAL A 272 4.19 19.86 -1.99
N SER A 273 2.94 20.24 -1.67
CA SER A 273 2.60 20.83 -0.37
C SER A 273 3.11 19.93 0.77
N PRO A 274 3.84 20.49 1.75
CA PRO A 274 4.20 19.76 2.97
C PRO A 274 2.97 19.12 3.60
N LYS A 275 3.01 17.82 3.85
CA LYS A 275 1.90 17.06 4.45
C LYS A 275 2.16 16.86 5.92
N ARG A 276 1.13 16.96 6.74
CA ARG A 276 1.19 16.60 8.16
C ARG A 276 1.22 15.08 8.31
N ILE A 277 2.15 14.60 9.10
CA ILE A 277 2.38 13.18 9.35
C ILE A 277 1.67 12.82 10.65
N TRP A 278 0.77 11.85 10.56
CA TRP A 278 0.08 11.30 11.72
C TRP A 278 0.46 9.84 11.88
N LEU A 279 0.73 9.40 13.10
CA LEU A 279 1.07 8.02 13.44
C LEU A 279 0.05 7.42 14.42
N TYR A 280 -0.18 6.12 14.32
CA TYR A 280 -0.99 5.38 15.29
C TYR A 280 -0.31 4.04 15.64
N PRO A 281 0.16 3.85 16.88
CA PRO A 281 0.68 2.56 17.34
C PRO A 281 -0.43 1.49 17.33
N LEU A 282 -0.22 0.39 16.61
CA LEU A 282 -1.19 -0.71 16.49
C LEU A 282 -0.97 -1.83 17.52
N ALA A 283 0.10 -1.74 18.30
CA ALA A 283 0.44 -2.68 19.35
C ALA A 283 1.08 -1.96 20.56
N PRO A 284 0.97 -2.52 21.78
CA PRO A 284 1.78 -2.09 22.90
C PRO A 284 3.27 -2.13 22.54
N ASN A 285 4.02 -1.13 23.02
CA ASN A 285 5.46 -1.03 22.81
C ASN A 285 5.88 -1.05 21.32
N ALA A 286 5.02 -0.59 20.41
CA ALA A 286 5.28 -0.60 18.96
C ALA A 286 6.66 -0.01 18.61
N ARG A 287 7.03 1.11 19.25
CA ARG A 287 8.34 1.74 19.06
C ARG A 287 9.50 0.79 19.38
N GLN A 288 9.49 0.18 20.57
CA GLN A 288 10.54 -0.76 21.01
C GLN A 288 10.64 -1.95 20.06
N ARG A 289 9.49 -2.51 19.64
CA ARG A 289 9.43 -3.65 18.70
C ARG A 289 9.93 -3.30 17.29
N LEU A 290 9.83 -2.03 16.90
CA LEU A 290 10.36 -1.53 15.62
C LEU A 290 11.84 -1.17 15.70
N THR A 291 12.44 -1.13 16.90
CA THR A 291 13.86 -0.84 17.11
C THR A 291 14.68 -2.05 17.58
N GLN A 292 14.03 -3.17 17.89
CA GLN A 292 14.69 -4.41 18.30
C GLN A 292 15.32 -5.09 17.09
N THR A 293 16.64 -5.17 17.06
CA THR A 293 17.35 -6.04 16.11
C THR A 293 16.98 -7.49 16.39
N LEU A 294 16.57 -8.23 15.35
CA LEU A 294 16.37 -9.68 15.41
C LEU A 294 17.70 -10.41 15.59
#